data_AF-A0A7C3PUD0-F1
#
_entry.id   AF-A0A7C3PUD0-F1
#
_cell.length_a   1.000
_cell.length_b   1.000
_cell.length_c   1.000
_cell.angle_alpha   90.00
_cell.angle_beta   90.00
_cell.angle_gamma   90.00
#
_symmetry.space_group_name_H-M   'P 1'
#
loop_
_entity.id
_entity.type
_entity.pdbx_description
1 polymer ?
#
loop_
_entity_poly.entity_id
_entity_poly.type
_entity_poly.pdbx_seq_one_letter_code
_entity_poly.pdbx_strand_id
1 'polypeptide(L)'
;MYSSIAVTTDFSEESRKAFEAAATVAKKLGARLFLLHAAQDPTIVTPWQTAPDAETVKKRRETAQVRLEDLARRDSAFAGTGVDARALSGDSVEAVAD
;
A
#
# COMPACT_ATOMS: atom_id res chain seq x y z
N MET A 1 -16.02 7.92 16.18
CA MET A 1 -14.60 7.80 16.58
C MET A 1 -13.92 6.96 15.51
N TYR A 2 -12.83 7.43 14.89
CA TYR A 2 -12.16 6.67 13.84
C TYR A 2 -11.28 5.60 14.48
N SER A 3 -11.54 4.32 14.18
CA SER A 3 -10.81 3.17 14.73
C SER A 3 -9.65 2.71 13.84
N SER A 4 -9.58 3.22 12.60
CA SER A 4 -8.61 2.79 11.61
C SER A 4 -8.18 3.96 10.72
N ILE A 5 -6.89 4.00 10.41
CA ILE A 5 -6.25 4.97 9.54
C ILE A 5 -5.57 4.18 8.42
N ALA A 6 -5.81 4.58 7.17
CA ALA A 6 -5.12 4.02 6.02
C ALA A 6 -4.16 5.07 5.44
N VAL A 7 -2.97 4.62 5.03
CA VAL A 7 -2.01 5.42 4.26
C VAL A 7 -1.57 4.62 3.05
N THR A 8 -1.62 5.25 1.88
CA THR A 8 -1.27 4.62 0.60
C THR A 8 0.13 4.99 0.16
N THR A 9 0.83 4.08 -0.50
CA THR A 9 2.14 4.34 -1.11
C THR A 9 2.25 3.69 -2.48
N ASP A 10 2.87 4.40 -3.41
CA ASP A 10 3.36 3.92 -4.70
C ASP A 10 4.89 3.66 -4.68
N PHE A 11 5.47 3.64 -3.49
CA PHE A 11 6.91 3.58 -3.20
C PHE A 11 7.72 4.82 -3.62
N SER A 12 7.06 5.93 -3.97
CA SER A 12 7.73 7.22 -4.18
C SER A 12 8.15 7.89 -2.87
N GLU A 13 9.14 8.77 -2.91
CA GLU A 13 9.52 9.59 -1.75
C GLU A 13 8.41 10.57 -1.35
N GLU A 14 7.61 11.02 -2.32
CA GLU A 14 6.48 11.90 -2.12
C GLU A 14 5.40 11.23 -1.26
N SER A 15 5.06 9.98 -1.57
CA SER A 15 4.08 9.21 -0.79
C SER A 15 4.53 8.99 0.67
N ARG A 16 5.84 8.88 0.90
CA ARG A 16 6.42 8.70 2.23
C ARG A 16 6.15 9.86 3.18
N LYS A 17 5.98 11.09 2.66
CA LYS A 17 5.72 12.29 3.48
C LYS A 17 4.45 12.17 4.32
N ALA A 18 3.49 11.34 3.90
CA ALA A 18 2.25 11.10 4.65
C ALA A 18 2.42 10.17 5.86
N PHE A 19 3.52 9.43 5.97
CA PHE A 19 3.66 8.34 6.94
C PHE A 19 3.72 8.85 8.38
N GLU A 20 4.50 9.89 8.65
CA GLU A 20 4.63 10.47 10.00
C GLU A 20 3.30 11.05 10.49
N ALA A 21 2.57 11.72 9.60
CA ALA A 21 1.25 12.27 9.90
C ALA A 21 0.26 11.14 10.22
N ALA A 22 0.22 10.09 9.40
CA ALA A 22 -0.67 8.94 9.60
C ALA A 22 -0.36 8.21 10.92
N ALA A 23 0.91 7.97 11.22
CA ALA A 23 1.34 7.35 12.48
C ALA A 23 0.99 8.22 13.70
N THR A 24 1.18 9.54 13.60
CA THR A 24 0.84 10.48 14.67
C THR A 24 -0.67 10.48 14.95
N VAL A 25 -1.49 10.52 13.89
CA VAL A 25 -2.95 10.47 14.02
C VAL A 25 -3.41 9.14 14.60
N ALA A 26 -2.86 8.01 14.12
CA ALA A 26 -3.17 6.69 14.63
C ALA A 26 -2.85 6.56 16.13
N LYS A 27 -1.68 7.01 16.58
CA LYS A 27 -1.29 7.02 17.99
C LYS A 27 -2.23 7.89 18.85
N LYS A 28 -2.54 9.10 18.39
CA LYS A 28 -3.42 10.03 19.12
C LYS A 28 -4.85 9.49 19.27
N LEU A 29 -5.33 8.75 18.28
CA LEU A 29 -6.69 8.19 18.28
C LEU A 29 -6.77 6.77 18.85
N GLY A 30 -5.63 6.13 19.16
CA GLY A 30 -5.60 4.70 19.48
C GLY A 30 -6.07 3.81 18.33
N ALA A 31 -5.95 4.30 17.09
CA ALA A 31 -6.44 3.63 15.88
C ALA A 31 -5.38 2.69 15.30
N ARG A 32 -5.84 1.65 14.59
CA ARG A 32 -4.96 0.77 13.81
C ARG A 32 -4.49 1.48 12.54
N LEU A 33 -3.22 1.34 12.19
CA LEU A 33 -2.65 1.90 10.97
C LEU A 33 -2.52 0.82 9.89
N PHE A 34 -3.05 1.09 8.71
CA PHE A 34 -2.92 0.24 7.53
C PHE A 34 -2.03 0.95 6.50
N LEU A 35 -0.98 0.27 6.05
CA LEU A 35 -0.15 0.72 4.94
C LEU A 35 -0.57 -0.04 3.68
N LEU A 36 -1.03 0.69 2.66
CA LEU A 36 -1.61 0.11 1.46
C LEU A 36 -0.75 0.44 0.24
N HIS A 37 -0.57 -0.55 -0.63
CA HIS A 37 -0.03 -0.33 -1.97
C HIS A 37 -1.01 -0.87 -3.00
N ALA A 38 -1.51 -0.02 -3.89
CA ALA A 38 -2.37 -0.43 -5.00
C ALA A 38 -1.49 -0.65 -6.24
N ALA A 39 -1.26 -1.91 -6.60
CA ALA A 39 -0.60 -2.25 -7.85
C ALA A 39 -1.58 -2.05 -9.01
N GLN A 40 -1.30 -1.08 -9.88
CA GLN A 40 -2.01 -0.93 -11.15
C GLN A 40 -1.39 -1.86 -12.19
N ASP A 41 -2.17 -2.82 -12.67
CA ASP A 41 -1.80 -3.55 -13.87
C ASP A 41 -2.20 -2.75 -15.11
N PRO A 42 -1.37 -2.76 -16.16
CA PRO A 42 -1.69 -2.02 -17.38
C PRO A 42 -2.97 -2.57 -18.01
N THR A 43 -4.02 -1.76 -18.00
CA THR A 43 -5.31 -2.06 -18.64
C THR A 43 -5.25 -1.89 -20.16
N ILE A 44 -4.19 -1.25 -20.68
CA ILE A 44 -4.05 -0.95 -22.10
C ILE A 44 -3.50 -2.16 -22.85
N VAL A 45 -4.36 -2.80 -23.63
CA VAL A 45 -3.97 -3.79 -24.64
C VAL A 45 -3.67 -3.04 -25.94
N THR A 46 -2.40 -3.00 -26.35
CA THR A 46 -1.99 -2.51 -27.68
C THR A 46 -1.52 -3.68 -28.54
N PRO A 47 -1.39 -3.54 -29.87
CA PRO A 47 -0.83 -4.60 -30.73
C PRO A 47 0.58 -5.06 -30.32
N TRP A 48 1.28 -4.25 -29.52
CA TRP A 48 2.65 -4.48 -29.05
C TRP A 48 2.74 -4.78 -27.54
N GLN A 49 1.63 -4.66 -26.81
CA GLN A 49 1.57 -4.86 -25.35
C GLN A 49 0.31 -5.65 -25.02
N THR A 50 0.49 -6.89 -24.58
CA THR A 50 -0.59 -7.70 -24.02
C THR A 50 -0.73 -7.42 -22.54
N ALA A 51 -1.96 -7.52 -22.03
CA ALA A 51 -2.19 -7.57 -20.59
C ALA A 51 -1.35 -8.71 -19.98
N PRO A 52 -0.79 -8.52 -18.77
CA PRO A 52 -0.05 -9.57 -18.08
C PRO A 52 -0.97 -10.76 -17.79
N ASP A 53 -0.42 -11.97 -17.85
CA ASP A 53 -1.14 -13.17 -17.42
C ASP A 53 -1.33 -13.19 -15.89
N ALA A 54 -2.24 -14.06 -15.41
CA ALA A 54 -2.60 -14.15 -14.00
C ALA A 54 -1.41 -14.49 -13.07
N GLU A 55 -0.44 -15.28 -13.54
CA GLU A 55 0.76 -15.61 -12.75
C GLU A 55 1.69 -14.40 -12.64
N THR A 56 1.84 -13.62 -13.71
CA THR A 56 2.58 -12.36 -13.70
C THR A 56 1.96 -11.35 -12.74
N VAL A 57 0.63 -11.19 -12.76
CA VAL A 57 -0.11 -10.33 -11.82
C VAL A 57 0.10 -10.78 -10.37
N LYS A 58 -0.06 -12.09 -10.11
CA LYS A 58 0.15 -12.67 -8.78
C LYS A 58 1.56 -12.44 -8.26
N LYS A 59 2.57 -12.69 -9.08
CA LYS A 59 3.99 -12.48 -8.72
C LYS A 59 4.30 -11.01 -8.43
N ARG A 60 3.71 -10.08 -9.17
CA ARG A 60 3.81 -8.63 -8.89
C ARG A 60 3.22 -8.30 -7.53
N ARG A 61 2.03 -8.83 -7.21
CA ARG A 61 1.39 -8.64 -5.90
C ARG A 61 2.22 -9.19 -4.75
N GLU A 62 2.75 -10.40 -4.88
CA GLU A 62 3.62 -11.02 -3.87
C GLU A 62 4.90 -10.20 -3.65
N THR A 63 5.52 -9.74 -4.74
CA THR A 63 6.71 -8.89 -4.68
C THR A 63 6.41 -7.55 -4.00
N ALA A 64 5.27 -6.93 -4.35
CA ALA A 64 4.82 -5.69 -3.73
C ALA A 64 4.52 -5.89 -2.24
N GLN A 65 3.89 -7.00 -1.85
CA GLN A 65 3.61 -7.34 -0.45
C GLN A 65 4.90 -7.43 0.37
N VAL A 66 5.90 -8.17 -0.11
CA VAL A 66 7.20 -8.31 0.57
C VAL A 66 7.89 -6.94 0.71
N ARG A 67 7.85 -6.12 -0.33
CA ARG A 67 8.44 -4.77 -0.31
C ARG A 67 7.71 -3.86 0.68
N LEU A 68 6.39 -3.96 0.76
CA LEU A 68 5.56 -3.17 1.66
C LEU A 68 5.78 -3.54 3.12
N GLU A 69 5.90 -4.83 3.43
CA GLU A 69 6.25 -5.31 4.76
C GLU A 69 7.65 -4.87 5.18
N ASP A 70 8.62 -4.90 4.26
CA ASP A 70 9.96 -4.41 4.53
C ASP A 70 9.98 -2.90 4.78
N LEU A 71 9.21 -2.13 4.01
CA LEU A 71 9.01 -0.70 4.24
C LEU A 71 8.39 -0.43 5.61
N ALA A 72 7.32 -1.15 5.96
CA ALA A 72 6.65 -1.01 7.26
C ALA A 72 7.59 -1.29 8.45
N ARG A 73 8.52 -2.25 8.30
CA ARG A 73 9.52 -2.57 9.34
C ARG A 73 10.67 -1.57 9.43
N ARG A 74 11.13 -1.05 8.30
CA ARG A 74 12.35 -0.21 8.25
C ARG A 74 12.08 1.27 8.44
N ASP A 75 10.88 1.74 8.11
CA ASP A 75 10.59 3.17 8.21
C ASP A 75 10.45 3.60 9.67
N SER A 76 11.29 4.58 10.06
CA SER A 76 11.27 5.17 11.40
C SER A 76 9.93 5.83 11.74
N ALA A 77 9.16 6.29 10.73
CA ALA A 77 7.84 6.87 10.93
C ALA A 77 6.87 5.90 11.62
N PHE A 78 7.05 4.59 11.42
CA PHE A 78 6.20 3.56 11.98
C PHE A 78 6.73 2.96 13.28
N ALA A 79 7.89 3.40 13.78
CA ALA A 79 8.46 2.90 15.02
C ALA A 79 7.48 3.03 16.20
N GLY A 80 7.23 1.90 16.87
CA GLY A 80 6.29 1.82 17.99
C GLY A 80 4.80 1.92 17.60
N THR A 81 4.46 1.78 16.32
CA THR A 81 3.07 1.70 15.84
C THR A 81 2.85 0.33 15.22
N GLY A 82 1.78 -0.36 15.60
CA GLY A 82 1.37 -1.58 14.89
C GLY A 82 0.85 -1.20 13.50
N VAL A 83 1.54 -1.63 12.44
CA VAL A 83 1.18 -1.39 11.05
C VAL A 83 0.81 -2.71 10.38
N ASP A 84 -0.36 -2.77 9.76
CA ASP A 84 -0.78 -3.85 8.89
C ASP A 84 -0.53 -3.43 7.44
N ALA A 85 0.40 -4.13 6.76
CA ALA A 85 0.82 -3.81 5.40
C ALA A 85 0.10 -4.71 4.40
N ARG A 86 -0.61 -4.12 3.44
CA ARG A 86 -1.37 -4.87 2.42
C ARG A 86 -1.14 -4.33 1.01
N ALA A 87 -0.64 -5.21 0.15
CA ALA A 87 -0.63 -5.01 -1.29
C ALA A 87 -1.99 -5.44 -1.88
N LEU A 88 -2.62 -4.49 -2.54
CA LEU A 88 -3.90 -4.60 -3.19
C LEU A 88 -3.70 -4.64 -4.71
N SER A 89 -4.58 -5.36 -5.39
CA SER A 89 -4.59 -5.49 -6.85
C SER A 89 -5.99 -5.14 -7.36
N GLY A 90 -6.10 -4.13 -8.22
CA GLY A 90 -7.37 -3.62 -8.74
C GLY A 90 -7.29 -2.15 -9.12
N ASP A 91 -8.39 -1.57 -9.64
CA ASP A 91 -8.48 -0.14 -9.86
C ASP A 91 -8.31 0.59 -8.52
N SER A 92 -7.34 1.51 -8.44
CA SER A 92 -6.80 2.04 -7.17
C SER A 92 -7.84 2.67 -6.24
N VAL A 93 -8.99 3.10 -6.78
CA VAL A 93 -10.07 3.72 -6.00
C VAL A 93 -10.95 2.67 -5.32
N GLU A 94 -11.22 1.54 -5.98
CA GLU A 94 -12.03 0.45 -5.41
C GLU A 94 -11.24 -0.32 -4.37
N ALA A 95 -9.96 -0.58 -4.65
CA ALA A 95 -9.09 -1.35 -3.79
C ALA A 95 -8.90 -0.76 -2.37
N VAL A 96 -9.02 0.56 -2.22
CA VAL A 96 -8.86 1.25 -0.92
C VAL A 96 -10.17 1.29 -0.12
N ALA A 97 -11.31 1.07 -0.75
CA ALA A 97 -12.63 1.12 -0.12
C ALA A 97 -13.10 -0.22 0.46
N ASP A 98 -12.52 -1.33 0.02
CA ASP A 98 -12.76 -2.70 0.51
C ASP A 98 -11.90 -3.10 1.73
#